data_AF-A0A5C6XU40-F1
#
_entry.id   AF-A0A5C6XU40-F1
#
_cell.length_a   1.000
_cell.length_b   1.000
_cell.length_c   1.000
_cell.angle_alpha   90.00
_cell.angle_beta   90.00
_cell.angle_gamma   90.00
#
_symmetry.space_group_name_H-M   'P 1'
#
loop_
_entity.id
_entity.type
_entity.pdbx_description
1 polymer ?
#
loop_
_entity_poly.entity_id
_entity_poly.type
_entity_poly.pdbx_seq_one_letter_code
_entity_poly.pdbx_strand_id
1 'polypeptide(L)'
;AALNPNQIRTAFFTDNNLAINLQLSDGEAGVNTQIYYLEGKTAGLDPGFDIGTFDGVSSNLNVFTQLVEDYKGINFEVQSLPNENYAALIIPVGVKVAAGKEIIFSAEVLNLPSDIKIFLEDKATKKFTRLDEANSEYRVTLEKSLTGVGRFYLHTTSSVLATAAADVSNISIYSSNQKVYFSGLSADKTKVSILNVLGKKILEKSFEAKGDHTIFLANIATGIYLVQLQTEKGRVTKKIIIE
;
A
#
# COMPACT_ATOMS: atom_id res chain seq x y z
N ALA A 1 -17.68 -35.88 -7.04
CA ALA A 1 -16.58 -35.71 -6.09
C ALA A 1 -17.04 -34.76 -5.01
N ALA A 2 -16.94 -35.12 -3.73
CA ALA A 2 -17.29 -34.20 -2.64
C ALA A 2 -16.21 -33.11 -2.56
N LEU A 3 -16.62 -31.83 -2.60
CA LEU A 3 -15.71 -30.71 -2.41
C LEU A 3 -15.15 -30.76 -0.97
N ASN A 4 -13.86 -30.48 -0.82
CA ASN A 4 -13.21 -30.36 0.50
C ASN A 4 -13.93 -29.24 1.31
N PRO A 5 -14.17 -29.39 2.62
CA PRO A 5 -14.72 -28.33 3.47
C PRO A 5 -14.03 -26.96 3.29
N ASN A 6 -12.71 -26.94 3.04
CA ASN A 6 -12.00 -25.70 2.71
C ASN A 6 -12.44 -25.12 1.36
N GLN A 7 -12.63 -25.94 0.32
CA GLN A 7 -13.15 -25.50 -0.98
C GLN A 7 -14.59 -24.99 -0.89
N ILE A 8 -15.42 -25.62 -0.05
CA ILE A 8 -16.80 -25.19 0.20
C ILE A 8 -16.82 -23.83 0.90
N ARG A 9 -15.98 -23.63 1.94
CA ARG A 9 -15.88 -22.34 2.65
C ARG A 9 -15.29 -21.25 1.76
N THR A 10 -14.25 -21.53 0.97
CA THR A 10 -13.69 -20.56 0.00
C THR A 10 -14.77 -20.09 -0.98
N ALA A 11 -15.61 -21.00 -1.51
CA ALA A 11 -16.73 -20.61 -2.38
C ALA A 11 -17.73 -19.67 -1.68
N PHE A 12 -18.05 -19.90 -0.39
CA PHE A 12 -18.94 -19.02 0.38
C PHE A 12 -18.40 -17.60 0.59
N PHE A 13 -17.08 -17.40 0.61
CA PHE A 13 -16.49 -16.07 0.79
C PHE A 13 -16.33 -15.29 -0.53
N THR A 14 -16.32 -15.97 -1.69
CA THR A 14 -15.90 -15.38 -2.97
C THR A 14 -17.02 -14.91 -3.89
N ASP A 15 -18.30 -15.15 -3.58
CA ASP A 15 -19.40 -14.98 -4.56
C ASP A 15 -19.67 -13.53 -5.00
N ASN A 16 -18.99 -12.52 -4.43
CA ASN A 16 -18.85 -11.14 -4.96
C ASN A 16 -17.86 -10.26 -4.17
N ASN A 17 -17.23 -10.79 -3.12
CA ASN A 17 -16.37 -10.01 -2.24
C ASN A 17 -14.94 -9.93 -2.78
N LEU A 18 -14.27 -8.80 -2.53
CA LEU A 18 -12.84 -8.68 -2.78
C LEU A 18 -12.09 -9.70 -1.89
N ALA A 19 -11.35 -10.58 -2.53
CA ALA A 19 -10.52 -11.57 -1.88
C ALA A 19 -9.08 -11.47 -2.38
N ILE A 20 -8.12 -11.60 -1.46
CA ILE A 20 -6.70 -11.60 -1.75
C ILE A 20 -6.12 -12.91 -1.21
N ASN A 21 -5.53 -13.71 -2.10
CA ASN A 21 -4.71 -14.85 -1.75
C ASN A 21 -3.25 -14.43 -1.87
N LEU A 22 -2.64 -14.03 -0.76
CA LEU A 22 -1.24 -13.60 -0.70
C LEU A 22 -0.35 -14.83 -0.56
N GLN A 23 0.57 -15.00 -1.51
CA GLN A 23 1.44 -16.16 -1.59
C GLN A 23 2.87 -15.76 -1.24
N LEU A 24 3.59 -16.67 -0.59
CA LEU A 24 5.01 -16.57 -0.31
C LEU A 24 5.69 -17.86 -0.76
N SER A 25 6.73 -17.75 -1.57
CA SER A 25 7.57 -18.87 -1.99
C SER A 25 9.04 -18.60 -1.68
N ASP A 26 9.80 -19.65 -1.39
CA ASP A 26 11.27 -19.64 -1.32
C ASP A 26 11.94 -20.29 -2.56
N GLY A 27 11.15 -20.51 -3.62
CA GLY A 27 11.55 -21.18 -4.86
C GLY A 27 11.40 -22.71 -4.84
N GLU A 28 11.33 -23.33 -3.66
CA GLU A 28 11.14 -24.78 -3.49
C GLU A 28 9.75 -25.11 -2.96
N ALA A 29 9.28 -24.34 -1.97
CA ALA A 29 7.98 -24.46 -1.34
C ALA A 29 7.17 -23.17 -1.51
N GLY A 30 5.85 -23.29 -1.33
CA GLY A 30 4.91 -22.17 -1.36
C GLY A 30 3.89 -22.30 -0.24
N VAL A 31 3.57 -21.18 0.38
CA VAL A 31 2.56 -21.03 1.44
C VAL A 31 1.71 -19.80 1.14
N ASN A 32 0.52 -19.71 1.73
CA ASN A 32 -0.36 -18.57 1.50
C ASN A 32 -1.14 -18.16 2.76
N THR A 33 -1.73 -16.97 2.68
CA THR A 33 -2.73 -16.47 3.61
C THR A 33 -3.82 -15.75 2.81
N GLN A 34 -5.06 -15.83 3.28
CA GLN A 34 -6.23 -15.29 2.59
C GLN A 34 -6.81 -14.11 3.36
N ILE A 35 -7.12 -13.05 2.64
CA ILE A 35 -7.80 -11.86 3.16
C ILE A 35 -9.11 -11.70 2.41
N TYR A 36 -10.21 -11.55 3.15
CA TYR A 36 -11.53 -11.30 2.60
C TYR A 36 -12.08 -9.97 3.09
N TYR A 37 -12.55 -9.13 2.16
CA TYR A 37 -13.24 -7.89 2.49
C TYR A 37 -14.74 -8.12 2.40
N LEU A 38 -15.40 -8.21 3.56
CA LEU A 38 -16.79 -8.62 3.69
C LEU A 38 -17.61 -7.51 4.37
N GLU A 39 -18.88 -7.41 4.01
CA GLU A 39 -19.83 -6.51 4.67
C GLU A 39 -20.04 -6.93 6.14
N GLY A 40 -20.10 -5.94 7.03
CA GLY A 40 -20.39 -6.16 8.45
C GLY A 40 -19.25 -6.79 9.27
N LYS A 41 -18.02 -6.79 8.75
CA LYS A 41 -16.80 -7.20 9.49
C LYS A 41 -16.04 -6.02 10.06
N THR A 42 -15.04 -6.32 10.89
CA THR A 42 -14.28 -5.34 11.66
C THR A 42 -12.79 -5.43 11.38
N ALA A 43 -12.02 -4.42 11.81
CA ALA A 43 -10.57 -4.47 11.75
C ALA A 43 -9.95 -5.31 12.89
N GLY A 44 -10.80 -5.74 13.85
CA GLY A 44 -10.48 -6.64 14.95
C GLY A 44 -10.86 -8.10 14.64
N LEU A 45 -10.97 -8.92 15.69
CA LEU A 45 -11.32 -10.33 15.55
C LEU A 45 -12.80 -10.50 15.20
N ASP A 46 -13.09 -11.26 14.15
CA ASP A 46 -14.41 -11.68 13.69
C ASP A 46 -14.59 -13.20 13.88
N PRO A 47 -15.13 -13.66 15.03
CA PRO A 47 -15.28 -15.08 15.34
C PRO A 47 -16.09 -15.85 14.28
N GLY A 48 -15.55 -16.98 13.83
CA GLY A 48 -16.15 -17.84 12.80
C GLY A 48 -15.79 -17.43 11.36
N PHE A 49 -15.23 -16.24 11.18
CA PHE A 49 -14.78 -15.69 9.89
C PHE A 49 -13.25 -15.66 9.79
N ASP A 50 -12.58 -15.36 10.90
CA ASP A 50 -11.12 -15.48 11.00
C ASP A 50 -10.70 -16.91 11.35
N ILE A 51 -9.58 -17.34 10.76
CA ILE A 51 -8.96 -18.66 11.00
C ILE A 51 -7.50 -18.45 11.39
N GLY A 52 -7.17 -18.81 12.63
CA GLY A 52 -5.81 -18.78 13.12
C GLY A 52 -4.92 -19.81 12.41
N THR A 53 -3.63 -19.51 12.26
CA THR A 53 -2.66 -20.47 11.72
C THR A 53 -2.51 -21.67 12.64
N PHE A 54 -2.38 -22.86 12.07
CA PHE A 54 -2.01 -24.06 12.83
C PHE A 54 -0.49 -24.17 13.00
N ASP A 55 -0.01 -24.21 14.25
CA ASP A 55 1.42 -24.24 14.61
C ASP A 55 1.88 -25.59 15.20
N GLY A 56 1.02 -26.62 15.16
CA GLY A 56 1.32 -27.95 15.71
C GLY A 56 2.40 -28.74 14.96
N VAL A 57 2.88 -28.25 13.81
CA VAL A 57 4.00 -28.82 13.05
C VAL A 57 5.01 -27.73 12.74
N SER A 58 6.29 -28.00 12.98
CA SER A 58 7.36 -27.05 12.66
C SER A 58 7.52 -26.89 11.15
N SER A 59 7.30 -25.68 10.64
CA SER A 59 7.66 -25.27 9.28
C SER A 59 8.75 -24.20 9.30
N ASN A 60 9.62 -24.21 8.29
CA ASN A 60 10.65 -23.18 8.04
C ASN A 60 10.17 -22.08 7.09
N LEU A 61 8.99 -22.24 6.48
CA LEU A 61 8.34 -21.29 5.60
C LEU A 61 6.90 -21.08 6.05
N ASN A 62 6.51 -19.84 6.35
CA ASN A 62 5.12 -19.49 6.64
C ASN A 62 4.83 -18.03 6.25
N VAL A 63 3.58 -17.73 5.90
CA VAL A 63 3.05 -16.37 5.71
C VAL A 63 1.69 -16.29 6.40
N PHE A 64 1.43 -15.19 7.08
CA PHE A 64 0.21 -14.98 7.84
C PHE A 64 -0.07 -13.50 8.01
N THR A 65 -1.28 -13.16 8.44
CA THR A 65 -1.63 -11.79 8.82
C THR A 65 -1.87 -11.67 10.32
N GLN A 66 -1.99 -10.44 10.81
CA GLN A 66 -2.44 -10.13 12.17
C GLN A 66 -3.53 -9.06 12.12
N LEU A 67 -4.29 -8.92 13.21
CA LEU A 67 -5.35 -7.90 13.30
C LEU A 67 -4.81 -6.50 13.06
N VAL A 68 -5.61 -5.68 12.38
CA VAL A 68 -5.32 -4.27 12.14
C VAL A 68 -5.56 -3.46 13.42
N GLU A 69 -6.61 -3.81 14.16
CA GLU A 69 -6.97 -3.22 15.45
C GLU A 69 -7.09 -4.29 16.54
N ASP A 70 -6.99 -3.90 17.81
CA ASP A 70 -7.19 -4.79 18.97
C ASP A 70 -6.35 -6.08 18.97
N TYR A 71 -5.08 -5.98 18.56
CA TYR A 71 -4.12 -7.09 18.47
C TYR A 71 -4.23 -8.10 19.63
N LYS A 72 -4.42 -9.37 19.28
CA LYS A 72 -4.60 -10.49 20.23
C LYS A 72 -3.44 -11.49 20.28
N GLY A 73 -2.34 -11.25 19.56
CA GLY A 73 -1.24 -12.22 19.50
C GLY A 73 -1.50 -13.43 18.60
N ILE A 74 -2.56 -13.40 17.79
CA ILE A 74 -2.97 -14.49 16.92
C ILE A 74 -2.50 -14.20 15.49
N ASN A 75 -1.89 -15.21 14.88
CA ASN A 75 -1.55 -15.21 13.46
C ASN A 75 -2.70 -15.85 12.69
N PHE A 76 -3.09 -15.27 11.55
CA PHE A 76 -4.22 -15.73 10.76
C PHE A 76 -3.78 -16.33 9.44
N GLU A 77 -4.31 -17.52 9.14
CA GLU A 77 -4.28 -18.11 7.80
C GLU A 77 -5.38 -17.48 6.94
N VAL A 78 -6.54 -17.19 7.55
CA VAL A 78 -7.64 -16.45 6.93
C VAL A 78 -8.03 -15.28 7.81
N GLN A 79 -8.07 -14.08 7.25
CA GLN A 79 -8.54 -12.87 7.93
C GLN A 79 -9.68 -12.22 7.14
N SER A 80 -10.74 -11.84 7.85
CA SER A 80 -11.84 -11.06 7.33
C SER A 80 -11.70 -9.60 7.78
N LEU A 81 -12.07 -8.67 6.90
CA LEU A 81 -11.99 -7.23 7.12
C LEU A 81 -13.23 -6.53 6.55
N PRO A 82 -13.58 -5.31 7.02
CA PRO A 82 -14.67 -4.53 6.47
C PRO A 82 -14.39 -4.17 5.01
N ASN A 83 -15.39 -4.28 4.15
CA ASN A 83 -15.32 -3.86 2.74
C ASN A 83 -15.43 -2.33 2.53
N GLU A 84 -15.06 -1.55 3.53
CA GLU A 84 -15.11 -0.09 3.53
C GLU A 84 -13.77 0.48 3.99
N ASN A 85 -13.48 1.73 3.60
CA ASN A 85 -12.30 2.48 4.06
C ASN A 85 -10.96 1.72 3.92
N TYR A 86 -10.78 1.00 2.80
CA TYR A 86 -9.61 0.14 2.54
C TYR A 86 -8.26 0.78 2.89
N ALA A 87 -8.09 2.07 2.56
CA ALA A 87 -6.83 2.78 2.75
C ALA A 87 -6.42 2.95 4.22
N ALA A 88 -7.35 2.84 5.17
CA ALA A 88 -7.05 2.84 6.59
C ALA A 88 -6.64 1.45 7.12
N LEU A 89 -6.94 0.38 6.38
CA LEU A 89 -6.70 -1.01 6.76
C LEU A 89 -5.30 -1.45 6.32
N ILE A 90 -4.28 -0.99 7.01
CA ILE A 90 -2.90 -1.42 6.78
C ILE A 90 -2.67 -2.77 7.44
N ILE A 91 -2.64 -3.84 6.67
CA ILE A 91 -2.61 -5.21 7.18
C ILE A 91 -1.16 -5.61 7.48
N PRO A 92 -0.80 -5.95 8.74
CA PRO A 92 0.50 -6.52 9.05
C PRO A 92 0.65 -7.90 8.40
N VAL A 93 1.68 -8.08 7.59
CA VAL A 93 2.05 -9.37 7.00
C VAL A 93 3.25 -9.92 7.75
N GLY A 94 3.05 -11.08 8.35
CA GLY A 94 4.08 -11.83 9.04
C GLY A 94 4.63 -12.94 8.17
N VAL A 95 5.92 -13.21 8.33
CA VAL A 95 6.57 -14.35 7.68
C VAL A 95 7.40 -15.14 8.69
N LYS A 96 7.61 -16.41 8.39
CA LYS A 96 8.62 -17.26 9.04
C LYS A 96 9.52 -17.80 7.95
N VAL A 97 10.78 -17.36 7.90
CA VAL A 97 11.74 -17.71 6.86
C VAL A 97 13.16 -17.81 7.44
N ALA A 98 13.92 -18.79 6.97
CA ALA A 98 15.34 -18.95 7.31
C ALA A 98 16.23 -17.87 6.65
N ALA A 99 17.42 -17.64 7.22
CA ALA A 99 18.39 -16.73 6.64
C ALA A 99 18.92 -17.25 5.28
N GLY A 100 19.33 -16.33 4.41
CA GLY A 100 20.02 -16.62 3.15
C GLY A 100 19.10 -17.11 2.01
N LYS A 101 17.79 -17.13 2.21
CA LYS A 101 16.81 -17.49 1.17
C LYS A 101 16.29 -16.25 0.46
N GLU A 102 16.18 -16.33 -0.87
CA GLU A 102 15.30 -15.41 -1.62
C GLU A 102 13.86 -15.84 -1.36
N ILE A 103 13.01 -14.87 -1.09
CA ILE A 103 11.56 -15.07 -1.03
C ILE A 103 10.86 -14.23 -2.08
N ILE A 104 9.75 -14.78 -2.55
CA ILE A 104 8.94 -14.24 -3.63
C ILE A 104 7.52 -14.08 -3.08
N PHE A 105 7.04 -12.84 -3.02
CA PHE A 105 5.64 -12.55 -2.78
C PHE A 105 4.91 -12.35 -4.10
N SER A 106 3.72 -12.92 -4.21
CA SER A 106 2.75 -12.68 -5.28
C SER A 106 1.35 -12.67 -4.68
N ALA A 107 0.36 -12.16 -5.44
CA ALA A 107 -1.02 -12.16 -5.02
C ALA A 107 -1.94 -12.62 -6.14
N GLU A 108 -2.91 -13.46 -5.80
CA GLU A 108 -4.10 -13.70 -6.63
C GLU A 108 -5.26 -12.91 -6.03
N VAL A 109 -5.94 -12.14 -6.86
CA VAL A 109 -6.98 -11.22 -6.40
C VAL A 109 -8.27 -11.50 -7.16
N LEU A 110 -9.36 -11.66 -6.43
CA LEU A 110 -10.71 -11.86 -6.97
C LEU A 110 -11.59 -10.66 -6.65
N ASN A 111 -12.48 -10.31 -7.59
CA ASN A 111 -13.46 -9.24 -7.46
C ASN A 111 -12.86 -7.87 -7.07
N LEU A 112 -11.66 -7.55 -7.56
CA LEU A 112 -11.02 -6.26 -7.31
C LEU A 112 -11.78 -5.12 -8.03
N PRO A 113 -12.29 -4.11 -7.28
CA PRO A 113 -12.86 -2.93 -7.91
C PRO A 113 -11.81 -2.21 -8.76
N SER A 114 -12.21 -1.70 -9.94
CA SER A 114 -11.29 -1.15 -10.94
C SER A 114 -10.41 0.01 -10.43
N ASP A 115 -10.91 0.76 -9.44
CA ASP A 115 -10.25 1.90 -8.83
C ASP A 115 -9.39 1.53 -7.61
N ILE A 116 -9.45 0.28 -7.13
CA ILE A 116 -8.65 -0.23 -6.00
C ILE A 116 -7.40 -0.95 -6.51
N LYS A 117 -6.33 -0.89 -5.71
CA LYS A 117 -4.99 -1.36 -6.02
C LYS A 117 -4.40 -2.00 -4.76
N ILE A 118 -3.57 -3.03 -4.94
CA ILE A 118 -2.97 -3.79 -3.84
C ILE A 118 -1.46 -3.68 -3.91
N PHE A 119 -0.85 -3.25 -2.80
CA PHE A 119 0.59 -3.08 -2.69
C PHE A 119 1.13 -3.83 -1.48
N LEU A 120 2.29 -4.45 -1.66
CA LEU A 120 3.14 -4.91 -0.58
C LEU A 120 4.17 -3.81 -0.26
N GLU A 121 4.15 -3.32 0.97
CA GLU A 121 5.20 -2.48 1.53
C GLU A 121 6.26 -3.36 2.19
N ASP A 122 7.53 -3.17 1.85
CA ASP A 122 8.66 -3.59 2.67
C ASP A 122 9.26 -2.36 3.36
N LYS A 123 9.05 -2.24 4.68
CA LYS A 123 9.57 -1.12 5.47
C LYS A 123 11.09 -1.10 5.60
N ALA A 124 11.75 -2.25 5.50
CA ALA A 124 13.20 -2.32 5.59
C ALA A 124 13.87 -1.68 4.36
N THR A 125 13.29 -1.92 3.17
CA THR A 125 13.77 -1.36 1.90
C THR A 125 13.03 -0.09 1.48
N LYS A 126 11.99 0.31 2.22
CA LYS A 126 11.08 1.44 1.93
C LYS A 126 10.44 1.33 0.53
N LYS A 127 10.18 0.11 0.08
CA LYS A 127 9.66 -0.16 -1.26
C LYS A 127 8.20 -0.58 -1.19
N PHE A 128 7.38 0.00 -2.06
CA PHE A 128 6.03 -0.48 -2.34
C PHE A 128 6.05 -1.22 -3.68
N THR A 129 5.52 -2.43 -3.71
CA THR A 129 5.40 -3.24 -4.92
C THR A 129 3.93 -3.54 -5.16
N ARG A 130 3.42 -3.17 -6.33
CA ARG A 130 2.04 -3.48 -6.71
C ARG A 130 1.92 -4.96 -7.03
N LEU A 131 0.94 -5.64 -6.43
CA LEU A 131 0.74 -7.09 -6.55
C LEU A 131 -0.58 -7.47 -7.28
N ASP A 132 -1.46 -6.52 -7.58
CA ASP A 132 -2.72 -6.81 -8.30
C ASP A 132 -2.57 -6.97 -9.83
N GLU A 133 -1.37 -6.78 -10.37
CA GLU A 133 -1.12 -6.92 -11.81
C GLU A 133 -0.67 -8.34 -12.17
N ALA A 134 -1.01 -8.79 -13.39
CA ALA A 134 -0.61 -10.10 -13.87
C ALA A 134 0.92 -10.25 -13.87
N ASN A 135 1.42 -11.36 -13.31
CA ASN A 135 2.85 -11.66 -13.16
C ASN A 135 3.65 -10.64 -12.32
N SER A 136 2.97 -9.85 -11.48
CA SER A 136 3.65 -8.96 -10.54
C SER A 136 4.14 -9.75 -9.32
N GLU A 137 5.40 -9.50 -8.95
CA GLU A 137 6.06 -10.18 -7.84
C GLU A 137 6.95 -9.20 -7.09
N TYR A 138 7.11 -9.44 -5.79
CA TYR A 138 8.16 -8.81 -5.00
C TYR A 138 9.16 -9.86 -4.54
N ARG A 139 10.44 -9.64 -4.88
CA ARG A 139 11.55 -10.54 -4.55
C ARG A 139 12.50 -9.87 -3.58
N VAL A 140 12.92 -10.60 -2.56
CA VAL A 140 13.92 -10.13 -1.60
C VAL A 140 14.70 -11.27 -0.97
N THR A 141 16.02 -11.08 -0.79
CA THR A 141 16.86 -11.99 -0.02
C THR A 141 16.93 -11.53 1.43
N LEU A 142 16.69 -12.45 2.37
CA LEU A 142 16.78 -12.17 3.80
C LEU A 142 18.17 -12.54 4.33
N GLU A 143 18.99 -11.57 4.75
CA GLU A 143 20.32 -11.85 5.32
C GLU A 143 20.26 -12.57 6.69
N LYS A 144 19.15 -12.40 7.41
CA LYS A 144 18.87 -13.02 8.71
C LYS A 144 17.53 -13.73 8.65
N SER A 145 17.35 -14.74 9.50
CA SER A 145 16.03 -15.34 9.66
C SER A 145 15.03 -14.29 10.13
N LEU A 146 13.81 -14.40 9.62
CA LEU A 146 12.72 -13.49 9.95
C LEU A 146 11.53 -14.32 10.40
N THR A 147 11.08 -14.07 11.62
CA THR A 147 9.88 -14.69 12.19
C THR A 147 9.03 -13.60 12.83
N GLY A 148 7.83 -13.39 12.31
CA GLY A 148 6.88 -12.40 12.83
C GLY A 148 6.54 -11.30 11.82
N VAL A 149 5.85 -10.27 12.34
CA VAL A 149 5.42 -9.08 11.61
C VAL A 149 6.41 -7.92 11.77
N GLY A 150 6.12 -6.78 11.12
CA GLY A 150 6.83 -5.52 11.34
C GLY A 150 7.63 -5.03 10.14
N ARG A 151 7.92 -5.93 9.19
CA ARG A 151 8.62 -5.59 7.95
C ARG A 151 7.65 -5.41 6.77
N PHE A 152 6.77 -6.37 6.58
CA PHE A 152 5.87 -6.41 5.43
C PHE A 152 4.46 -5.97 5.81
N TYR A 153 3.83 -5.18 4.95
CA TYR A 153 2.46 -4.72 5.11
C TYR A 153 1.72 -4.75 3.78
N LEU A 154 0.45 -5.15 3.82
CA LEU A 154 -0.41 -5.09 2.66
C LEU A 154 -1.27 -3.84 2.72
N HIS A 155 -1.29 -3.11 1.60
CA HIS A 155 -2.06 -1.88 1.43
C HIS A 155 -3.08 -2.09 0.32
N THR A 156 -4.35 -1.94 0.67
CA THR A 156 -5.46 -1.92 -0.30
C THR A 156 -5.96 -0.49 -0.38
N THR A 157 -5.79 0.17 -1.51
CA THR A 157 -6.07 1.61 -1.60
C THR A 157 -6.55 2.02 -2.98
N SER A 158 -7.20 3.18 -3.06
CA SER A 158 -7.64 3.71 -4.36
C SER A 158 -6.44 4.14 -5.21
N SER A 159 -6.60 4.08 -6.52
CA SER A 159 -5.58 4.46 -7.51
C SER A 159 -5.13 5.92 -7.38
N VAL A 160 -6.03 6.79 -6.91
CA VAL A 160 -5.75 8.21 -6.64
C VAL A 160 -4.86 8.40 -5.42
N LEU A 161 -5.01 7.55 -4.40
CA LEU A 161 -4.16 7.57 -3.19
C LEU A 161 -2.84 6.82 -3.41
N ALA A 162 -2.85 5.75 -4.21
CA ALA A 162 -1.66 4.95 -4.54
C ALA A 162 -0.52 5.77 -5.19
N THR A 163 -0.87 6.78 -6.00
CA THR A 163 0.11 7.69 -6.62
C THR A 163 0.80 8.63 -5.63
N ALA A 164 0.38 8.67 -4.36
CA ALA A 164 1.06 9.40 -3.29
C ALA A 164 2.23 8.61 -2.66
N ALA A 165 2.33 7.30 -2.91
CA ALA A 165 3.38 6.42 -2.34
C ALA A 165 4.60 6.22 -3.27
N ALA A 166 4.59 6.82 -4.45
CA ALA A 166 5.68 6.70 -5.41
C ALA A 166 6.79 7.74 -5.13
N ASP A 167 8.03 7.40 -5.50
CA ASP A 167 9.30 7.96 -5.01
C ASP A 167 9.55 9.43 -5.40
N VAL A 168 8.82 10.34 -4.75
CA VAL A 168 9.06 11.80 -4.77
C VAL A 168 9.69 12.28 -3.45
N SER A 169 10.32 11.36 -2.71
CA SER A 169 10.98 11.60 -1.41
C SER A 169 12.07 12.69 -1.46
N ASN A 170 12.64 12.95 -2.63
CA ASN A 170 13.72 13.92 -2.85
C ASN A 170 13.24 15.30 -3.33
N ILE A 171 11.94 15.49 -3.60
CA ILE A 171 11.42 16.78 -4.06
C ILE A 171 11.13 17.68 -2.86
N SER A 172 11.82 18.83 -2.78
CA SER A 172 11.51 19.86 -1.78
C SER A 172 10.71 20.99 -2.41
N ILE A 173 9.68 21.42 -1.68
CA ILE A 173 8.80 22.54 -2.07
C ILE A 173 8.80 23.55 -0.93
N TYR A 174 9.09 24.81 -1.24
CA TYR A 174 9.07 25.91 -0.28
C TYR A 174 8.72 27.22 -0.98
N SER A 175 8.38 28.25 -0.20
CA SER A 175 8.02 29.58 -0.69
C SER A 175 8.90 30.66 -0.08
N SER A 176 9.05 31.76 -0.81
CA SER A 176 9.57 33.02 -0.27
C SER A 176 8.97 34.17 -1.07
N ASN A 177 8.32 35.11 -0.39
CA ASN A 177 7.48 36.15 -1.00
C ASN A 177 6.44 35.51 -1.96
N GLN A 178 6.27 36.10 -3.14
CA GLN A 178 5.37 35.65 -4.21
C GLN A 178 5.98 34.55 -5.12
N LYS A 179 6.91 33.74 -4.62
CA LYS A 179 7.58 32.67 -5.38
C LYS A 179 7.47 31.33 -4.69
N VAL A 180 7.27 30.29 -5.49
CA VAL A 180 7.35 28.88 -5.07
C VAL A 180 8.54 28.23 -5.74
N TYR A 181 9.37 27.59 -4.94
CA TYR A 181 10.58 26.91 -5.36
C TYR A 181 10.37 25.41 -5.27
N PHE A 182 10.87 24.72 -6.29
CA PHE A 182 10.89 23.27 -6.40
C PHE A 182 12.35 22.85 -6.59
N SER A 183 12.82 21.87 -5.84
CA SER A 183 14.15 21.28 -6.04
C SER A 183 14.07 19.76 -6.08
N GLY A 184 15.02 19.13 -6.75
CA GLY A 184 15.08 17.67 -6.86
C GLY A 184 14.15 17.08 -7.93
N LEU A 185 13.76 17.86 -8.93
CA LEU A 185 12.94 17.38 -10.05
C LEU A 185 13.75 16.44 -10.95
N SER A 186 13.22 15.24 -11.23
CA SER A 186 13.62 14.47 -12.41
C SER A 186 12.97 15.08 -13.64
N ALA A 187 13.65 15.03 -14.79
CA ALA A 187 13.29 15.70 -16.06
C ALA A 187 11.96 15.23 -16.70
N ASP A 188 10.99 14.82 -15.89
CA ASP A 188 9.71 14.27 -16.28
C ASP A 188 8.67 15.39 -16.35
N LYS A 189 7.59 15.16 -17.10
CA LYS A 189 6.47 16.09 -17.15
C LYS A 189 5.88 16.27 -15.77
N THR A 190 5.82 17.53 -15.34
CA THR A 190 5.37 17.93 -14.01
C THR A 190 4.18 18.87 -14.12
N LYS A 191 3.11 18.57 -13.38
CA LYS A 191 1.93 19.41 -13.20
C LYS A 191 1.90 19.95 -11.78
N VAL A 192 1.79 21.26 -11.62
CA VAL A 192 1.65 21.93 -10.33
C VAL A 192 0.29 22.61 -10.24
N SER A 193 -0.40 22.39 -9.12
CA SER A 193 -1.62 23.10 -8.73
C SER A 193 -1.40 23.78 -7.38
N ILE A 194 -1.83 25.04 -7.24
CA ILE A 194 -1.79 25.78 -5.99
C ILE A 194 -3.22 26.09 -5.57
N LEU A 195 -3.58 25.72 -4.35
CA LEU A 195 -4.92 25.86 -3.80
C LEU A 195 -4.88 26.71 -2.53
N ASN A 196 -5.92 27.49 -2.28
CA ASN A 196 -6.10 28.14 -0.98
C ASN A 196 -6.62 27.14 0.07
N VAL A 197 -6.74 27.58 1.33
CA VAL A 197 -7.23 26.74 2.45
C VAL A 197 -8.66 26.20 2.26
N LEU A 198 -9.45 26.81 1.39
CA LEU A 198 -10.80 26.35 1.04
C LEU A 198 -10.81 25.35 -0.12
N GLY A 199 -9.64 24.93 -0.62
CA GLY A 199 -9.51 24.04 -1.76
C GLY A 199 -9.77 24.70 -3.12
N LYS A 200 -9.92 26.03 -3.19
CA LYS A 200 -10.05 26.75 -4.47
C LYS A 200 -8.70 26.80 -5.17
N LYS A 201 -8.65 26.29 -6.39
CA LYS A 201 -7.47 26.35 -7.26
C LYS A 201 -7.16 27.79 -7.68
N ILE A 202 -5.99 28.27 -7.31
CA ILE A 202 -5.48 29.62 -7.61
C ILE A 202 -4.64 29.61 -8.88
N LEU A 203 -3.83 28.55 -9.07
CA LEU A 203 -2.96 28.40 -10.22
C LEU A 203 -2.84 26.93 -10.61
N GLU A 204 -2.74 26.68 -11.91
CA GLU A 204 -2.35 25.39 -12.48
C GLU A 204 -1.34 25.63 -13.60
N LYS A 205 -0.21 24.91 -13.56
CA LYS A 205 0.83 24.97 -14.60
C LYS A 205 1.39 23.58 -14.85
N SER A 206 1.81 23.35 -16.10
CA SER A 206 2.60 22.16 -16.47
C SER A 206 3.93 22.61 -17.04
N PHE A 207 5.00 21.92 -16.68
CA PHE A 207 6.36 22.19 -17.15
C PHE A 207 7.19 20.90 -17.14
N GLU A 208 8.32 20.96 -17.81
CA GLU A 208 9.35 19.92 -17.80
C GLU A 208 10.65 20.59 -17.33
N ALA A 209 11.23 20.10 -16.25
CA ALA A 209 12.42 20.69 -15.64
C ALA A 209 13.25 19.62 -14.93
N LYS A 210 14.58 19.77 -14.97
CA LYS A 210 15.54 18.93 -14.25
C LYS A 210 16.22 19.75 -13.17
N GLY A 211 16.22 19.25 -11.94
CA GLY A 211 16.79 19.96 -10.79
C GLY A 211 15.81 20.97 -10.20
N ASP A 212 16.13 22.26 -10.33
CA ASP A 212 15.39 23.33 -9.67
C ASP A 212 14.42 24.03 -10.64
N HIS A 213 13.26 24.43 -10.13
CA HIS A 213 12.28 25.22 -10.87
C HIS A 213 11.63 26.26 -9.95
N THR A 214 11.19 27.38 -10.52
CA THR A 214 10.54 28.45 -9.76
C THR A 214 9.30 28.93 -10.47
N ILE A 215 8.21 29.08 -9.72
CA ILE A 215 6.96 29.66 -10.19
C ILE A 215 6.72 30.98 -9.47
N PHE A 216 6.56 32.05 -10.24
CA PHE A 216 6.09 33.33 -9.73
C PHE A 216 4.56 33.37 -9.68
N LEU A 217 4.02 33.88 -8.56
CA LEU A 217 2.60 34.01 -8.28
C LEU A 217 2.19 35.48 -8.34
N ALA A 218 1.75 35.94 -9.50
CA ALA A 218 1.29 37.32 -9.65
C ALA A 218 -0.01 37.54 -8.87
N ASN A 219 -0.08 38.64 -8.10
CA ASN A 219 -1.28 39.11 -7.40
C ASN A 219 -1.91 38.09 -6.43
N ILE A 220 -1.08 37.29 -5.76
CA ILE A 220 -1.54 36.36 -4.71
C ILE A 220 -1.60 37.07 -3.36
N ALA A 221 -2.67 36.84 -2.59
CA ALA A 221 -2.81 37.39 -1.26
C ALA A 221 -1.90 36.67 -0.25
N THR A 222 -1.48 37.37 0.80
CA THR A 222 -0.76 36.76 1.93
C THR A 222 -1.63 35.70 2.60
N GLY A 223 -1.07 34.54 2.91
CA GLY A 223 -1.83 33.46 3.54
C GLY A 223 -1.25 32.07 3.33
N ILE A 224 -2.01 31.07 3.76
CA ILE A 224 -1.64 29.65 3.67
C ILE A 224 -2.18 29.07 2.37
N TYR A 225 -1.33 28.31 1.68
CA TYR A 225 -1.66 27.62 0.43
C TYR A 225 -1.18 26.17 0.46
N LEU A 226 -1.83 25.34 -0.35
CA LEU A 226 -1.42 23.97 -0.64
C LEU A 226 -0.85 23.92 -2.06
N VAL A 227 0.40 23.49 -2.18
CA VAL A 227 1.04 23.20 -3.47
C VAL A 227 0.97 21.70 -3.70
N GLN A 228 0.30 21.30 -4.77
CA GLN A 228 0.23 19.92 -5.25
C GLN A 228 1.09 19.81 -6.50
N LEU A 229 2.18 19.06 -6.41
CA LEU A 229 3.05 18.72 -7.53
C LEU A 229 2.79 17.27 -7.93
N GLN A 230 2.58 17.03 -9.21
CA GLN A 230 2.34 15.71 -9.78
C GLN A 230 3.32 15.46 -10.92
N THR A 231 4.10 14.40 -10.82
CA THR A 231 5.00 13.89 -11.87
C THR A 231 4.50 12.52 -12.34
N GLU A 232 5.18 11.95 -13.34
CA GLU A 232 4.99 10.54 -13.71
C GLU A 232 5.32 9.58 -12.56
N LYS A 233 6.20 9.99 -11.65
CA LYS A 233 6.66 9.22 -10.49
C LYS A 233 5.85 9.43 -9.22
N GLY A 234 4.79 10.24 -9.24
CA GLY A 234 3.90 10.41 -8.09
C GLY A 234 3.53 11.85 -7.76
N ARG A 235 2.91 12.04 -6.60
CA ARG A 235 2.39 13.34 -6.16
C ARG A 235 2.98 13.77 -4.81
N VAL A 236 3.44 15.02 -4.74
CA VAL A 236 3.83 15.70 -3.49
C VAL A 236 2.81 16.78 -3.16
N THR A 237 2.37 16.85 -1.90
CA THR A 237 1.59 17.98 -1.40
C THR A 237 2.35 18.68 -0.29
N LYS A 238 2.48 20.01 -0.38
CA LYS A 238 3.15 20.84 0.62
C LYS A 238 2.29 22.04 1.00
N LYS A 239 2.14 22.25 2.31
CA LYS A 239 1.63 23.51 2.86
C LYS A 239 2.72 24.57 2.81
N ILE A 240 2.44 25.73 2.22
CA ILE A 240 3.33 26.88 2.15
C ILE A 240 2.64 28.13 2.72
N ILE A 241 3.45 29.13 3.08
CA ILE A 241 2.98 30.43 3.55
C ILE A 241 3.50 31.48 2.56
N ILE A 242 2.61 32.34 2.08
CA ILE A 242 2.95 33.49 1.26
C ILE A 242 2.84 34.74 2.14
N GLU A 243 3.93 35.51 2.17
CA GLU A 243 4.09 36.78 2.90
C GLU A 243 4.02 37.97 1.96
#